data_AF-W4HR58-F1
#
_entry.id   AF-W4HR58-F1
#
_cell.length_a   1.000
_cell.length_b   1.000
_cell.length_c   1.000
_cell.angle_alpha   90.00
_cell.angle_beta   90.00
_cell.angle_gamma   90.00
#
_symmetry.space_group_name_H-M   'P 1'
#
loop_
_entity.id
_entity.type
_entity.pdbx_description
1 polymer ?
#
loop_
_entity_poly.entity_id
_entity_poly.type
_entity_poly.pdbx_seq_one_letter_code
_entity_poly.pdbx_strand_id
1 'polypeptide(L)'
;MQLIDLAGFPGRTDHFDTFLLELCDQLEFDYASYAVANPITRDVQGYATYPDEWKAHYGSRGFHEVDPALHKASRSVAPVDWGRLARDDDFVTIFSEATDFGISDRGLTVPIRGPMGECGLLSVTRDCSDREWIALKTEVMPRLQHAAVHLHDAVMRTDPMTAALNRFELSQREREVLQWAALGKTQQDIADIVGISHRTVEVHLRSARTKLSALTTPQAVGRGIALGLIEAG
;
A
#
# COMPACT_ATOMS: atom_id res chain seq x y z
N MET A 1 -12.68 -4.75 -3.98
CA MET A 1 -11.32 -4.89 -3.44
C MET A 1 -11.08 -6.38 -3.28
N GLN A 2 -9.95 -6.92 -3.72
CA GLN A 2 -9.60 -8.31 -3.44
C GLN A 2 -8.26 -8.36 -2.71
N LEU A 3 -8.18 -9.18 -1.67
CA LEU A 3 -6.92 -9.57 -1.06
C LEU A 3 -6.28 -10.65 -1.93
N ILE A 4 -5.12 -10.36 -2.48
CA ILE A 4 -4.36 -11.32 -3.29
C ILE A 4 -3.17 -11.78 -2.46
N ASP A 5 -3.21 -13.04 -2.02
CA ASP A 5 -2.05 -13.71 -1.43
C ASP A 5 -1.09 -14.09 -2.56
N LEU A 6 0.06 -13.41 -2.60
CA LEU A 6 1.06 -13.65 -3.64
C LEU A 6 1.89 -14.92 -3.36
N ALA A 7 1.85 -15.47 -2.15
CA ALA A 7 2.51 -16.72 -1.80
C ALA A 7 1.92 -17.94 -2.53
N GLY A 8 0.67 -17.84 -3.00
CA GLY A 8 -0.07 -18.95 -3.62
C GLY A 8 0.12 -19.14 -5.13
N PHE A 9 0.86 -18.27 -5.84
CA PHE A 9 1.02 -18.36 -7.29
C PHE A 9 2.15 -19.32 -7.71
N PRO A 10 1.86 -20.42 -8.43
CA PRO A 10 2.89 -21.37 -8.86
C PRO A 10 3.75 -20.77 -9.99
N GLY A 11 5.04 -20.56 -9.73
CA GLY A 11 6.03 -20.26 -10.79
C GLY A 11 7.15 -19.27 -10.46
N ARG A 12 7.15 -18.59 -9.31
CA ARG A 12 8.28 -17.75 -8.85
C ARG A 12 8.48 -17.94 -7.35
N THR A 13 9.60 -18.52 -6.96
CA THR A 13 10.11 -18.51 -5.59
C THR A 13 10.49 -17.07 -5.23
N ASP A 14 9.52 -16.24 -4.85
CA ASP A 14 9.79 -14.90 -4.35
C ASP A 14 9.96 -15.00 -2.81
N HIS A 15 11.19 -14.75 -2.35
CA HIS A 15 11.72 -15.02 -1.00
C HIS A 15 11.14 -14.15 0.15
N PHE A 16 9.93 -13.61 0.00
CA PHE A 16 9.39 -12.64 0.96
C PHE A 16 8.78 -13.30 2.20
N ASP A 17 8.13 -14.46 2.08
CA ASP A 17 7.68 -15.21 3.26
C ASP A 17 8.86 -15.65 4.12
N THR A 18 9.94 -16.13 3.47
CA THR A 18 11.20 -16.47 4.17
C THR A 18 11.80 -15.26 4.85
N PHE A 19 11.84 -14.10 4.17
CA PHE A 19 12.31 -12.86 4.79
C PHE A 19 11.45 -12.46 6.01
N LEU A 20 10.13 -12.59 5.93
CA LEU A 20 9.24 -12.29 7.06
C LEU A 20 9.46 -13.26 8.22
N LEU A 21 9.69 -14.54 7.95
CA LEU A 21 10.04 -15.54 8.96
C LEU A 21 11.38 -15.23 9.62
N GLU A 22 12.42 -14.93 8.85
CA GLU A 22 13.74 -14.53 9.38
C GLU A 22 13.65 -13.23 10.20
N LEU A 23 12.81 -12.29 9.79
CA LEU A 23 12.53 -11.06 10.53
C LEU A 23 11.87 -11.37 11.88
N CYS A 24 10.88 -12.26 11.88
CA CYS A 24 10.23 -12.75 13.11
C CYS A 24 11.26 -13.36 14.06
N ASP A 25 12.10 -14.27 13.57
CA ASP A 25 13.12 -14.94 14.36
C ASP A 25 14.16 -13.96 14.93
N GLN A 26 14.65 -13.02 14.13
CA GLN A 26 15.70 -12.08 14.54
C GLN A 26 15.23 -10.97 15.48
N LEU A 27 13.95 -10.57 15.36
CA LEU A 27 13.37 -9.48 16.14
C LEU A 27 12.34 -9.96 17.18
N GLU A 28 12.26 -11.27 17.40
CA GLU A 28 11.43 -11.93 18.41
C GLU A 28 9.91 -11.68 18.25
N PHE A 29 9.42 -11.58 17.02
CA PHE A 29 7.98 -11.51 16.73
C PHE A 29 7.40 -12.89 16.41
N ASP A 30 6.13 -13.12 16.73
CA ASP A 30 5.46 -14.40 16.41
C ASP A 30 5.03 -14.47 14.95
N TYR A 31 4.49 -13.36 14.44
CA TYR A 31 4.02 -13.25 13.08
C TYR A 31 4.37 -11.90 12.47
N ALA A 32 4.48 -11.89 11.15
CA ALA A 32 4.68 -10.70 10.36
C ALA A 32 3.85 -10.78 9.07
N SER A 33 3.43 -9.63 8.58
CA SER A 33 2.78 -9.50 7.29
C SER A 33 3.21 -8.23 6.60
N TYR A 34 3.42 -8.29 5.29
CA TYR A 34 3.61 -7.13 4.46
C TYR A 34 2.43 -6.99 3.51
N ALA A 35 1.84 -5.80 3.42
CA ALA A 35 0.77 -5.49 2.49
C ALA A 35 1.06 -4.18 1.75
N VAL A 36 0.70 -4.12 0.47
CA VAL A 36 0.72 -2.90 -0.33
C VAL A 36 -0.62 -2.75 -1.03
N ALA A 37 -1.19 -1.56 -0.92
CA ALA A 37 -2.43 -1.22 -1.61
C ALA A 37 -2.14 -0.53 -2.94
N ASN A 38 -2.77 -0.98 -4.02
CA ASN A 38 -2.73 -0.27 -5.29
C ASN A 38 -3.48 1.07 -5.13
N PRO A 39 -2.85 2.23 -5.39
CA PRO A 39 -3.48 3.53 -5.15
C PRO A 39 -4.70 3.81 -6.04
N ILE A 40 -4.87 3.05 -7.14
CA ILE A 40 -5.97 3.22 -8.09
C ILE A 40 -7.05 2.14 -7.92
N THR A 41 -6.69 0.85 -7.99
CA THR A 41 -7.68 -0.23 -7.89
C THR A 41 -8.09 -0.51 -6.45
N ARG A 42 -7.28 -0.06 -5.49
CA ARG A 42 -7.35 -0.37 -4.05
C ARG A 42 -7.14 -1.82 -3.70
N ASP A 43 -6.81 -2.68 -4.67
CA ASP A 43 -6.49 -4.07 -4.37
C ASP A 43 -5.28 -4.13 -3.45
N VAL A 44 -5.37 -4.99 -2.44
CA VAL A 44 -4.32 -5.20 -1.44
C VAL A 44 -3.60 -6.48 -1.80
N GLN A 45 -2.30 -6.38 -2.00
CA GLN A 45 -1.43 -7.51 -2.24
C GLN A 45 -0.50 -7.64 -1.06
N GLY A 46 -0.27 -8.87 -0.59
CA GLY A 46 0.57 -9.06 0.58
C GLY A 46 1.12 -10.46 0.74
N TYR A 47 2.02 -10.54 1.70
CA TYR A 47 2.67 -11.75 2.20
C TYR A 47 2.46 -11.79 3.70
N ALA A 48 2.23 -12.96 4.27
CA ALA A 48 1.99 -13.07 5.71
C ALA A 48 2.41 -14.45 6.23
N THR A 49 3.02 -14.46 7.41
CA THR A 49 3.40 -15.67 8.13
C THR A 49 2.28 -16.19 9.05
N TYR A 50 1.12 -15.53 9.03
CA TYR A 50 -0.06 -15.97 9.78
C TYR A 50 -0.54 -17.38 9.36
N PRO A 51 -1.22 -18.11 10.25
CA PRO A 51 -1.83 -19.39 9.92
C PRO A 51 -2.73 -19.30 8.68
N ASP A 52 -2.69 -20.30 7.81
CA ASP A 52 -3.48 -20.32 6.56
C ASP A 52 -4.99 -20.17 6.81
N GLU A 53 -5.47 -20.74 7.90
CA GLU A 53 -6.87 -20.63 8.34
C GLU A 53 -7.26 -19.18 8.63
N TRP A 54 -6.38 -18.41 9.30
CA TRP A 54 -6.59 -16.99 9.53
C TRP A 54 -6.56 -16.20 8.22
N LYS A 55 -5.59 -16.46 7.34
CA LYS A 55 -5.51 -15.77 6.03
C LYS A 55 -6.79 -15.97 5.22
N ALA A 56 -7.30 -17.21 5.16
CA ALA A 56 -8.55 -17.53 4.47
C ALA A 56 -9.76 -16.83 5.12
N HIS A 57 -9.84 -16.87 6.45
CA HIS A 57 -10.91 -16.21 7.20
C HIS A 57 -10.91 -14.69 7.01
N TYR A 58 -9.75 -14.05 7.20
CA TYR A 58 -9.55 -12.62 7.02
C TYR A 58 -9.90 -12.15 5.61
N GLY A 59 -9.48 -12.91 4.59
CA GLY A 59 -9.83 -12.66 3.19
C GLY A 59 -11.33 -12.78 2.93
N SER A 60 -11.97 -13.84 3.42
CA SER A 60 -13.41 -14.10 3.22
C SER A 60 -14.31 -13.05 3.86
N ARG A 61 -13.89 -12.50 5.00
CA ARG A 61 -14.60 -11.44 5.73
C ARG A 61 -14.31 -10.04 5.19
N GLY A 62 -13.35 -9.90 4.28
CA GLY A 62 -12.97 -8.61 3.73
C GLY A 62 -12.31 -7.69 4.75
N PHE A 63 -11.65 -8.22 5.79
CA PHE A 63 -11.15 -7.40 6.89
C PHE A 63 -10.14 -6.31 6.50
N HIS A 64 -9.38 -6.51 5.42
CA HIS A 64 -8.53 -5.46 4.83
C HIS A 64 -9.25 -4.13 4.52
N GLU A 65 -10.58 -4.14 4.34
CA GLU A 65 -11.40 -2.94 4.09
C GLU A 65 -11.71 -2.12 5.35
N VAL A 66 -11.55 -2.70 6.54
CA VAL A 66 -11.95 -2.09 7.82
C VAL A 66 -10.86 -2.14 8.88
N ASP A 67 -9.78 -2.92 8.65
CA ASP A 67 -8.71 -3.14 9.60
C ASP A 67 -8.08 -1.82 10.11
N PRO A 68 -8.24 -1.49 11.40
CA PRO A 68 -7.72 -0.25 11.95
C PRO A 68 -6.19 -0.21 11.97
N ALA A 69 -5.50 -1.35 12.04
CA ALA A 69 -4.03 -1.39 11.95
C ALA A 69 -3.55 -0.93 10.57
N LEU A 70 -4.20 -1.40 9.50
CA LEU A 70 -3.88 -0.96 8.14
C LEU A 70 -4.31 0.48 7.89
N HIS A 71 -5.54 0.83 8.26
CA HIS A 71 -6.09 2.16 8.02
C HIS A 71 -5.35 3.27 8.75
N LYS A 72 -5.05 3.11 10.05
CA LYS A 72 -4.33 4.14 10.80
C LYS A 72 -2.88 4.25 10.35
N ALA A 73 -2.21 3.12 10.10
CA ALA A 73 -0.83 3.13 9.63
C ALA A 73 -0.69 3.74 8.24
N SER A 74 -1.61 3.45 7.30
CA SER A 74 -1.60 4.02 5.94
C SER A 74 -1.74 5.54 5.90
N ARG A 75 -2.12 6.18 7.01
CA ARG A 75 -2.23 7.65 7.17
C ARG A 75 -1.16 8.23 8.11
N SER A 76 -0.30 7.37 8.67
CA SER A 76 0.80 7.77 9.53
C SER A 76 2.09 7.96 8.74
N VAL A 77 3.02 8.71 9.34
CA VAL A 77 4.43 8.82 8.91
C VAL A 77 5.35 7.99 9.81
N ALA A 78 4.89 7.62 11.00
CA ALA A 78 5.63 6.84 11.98
C ALA A 78 4.98 5.46 12.22
N PRO A 79 5.74 4.47 12.74
CA PRO A 79 5.19 3.19 13.18
C PRO A 79 4.01 3.37 14.14
N VAL A 80 2.96 2.59 13.92
CA VAL A 80 1.73 2.62 14.72
C VAL A 80 1.69 1.41 15.64
N ASP A 81 1.72 1.67 16.94
CA ASP A 81 1.48 0.68 17.99
C ASP A 81 -0.02 0.39 18.10
N TRP A 82 -0.39 -0.89 17.97
CA TRP A 82 -1.77 -1.35 18.02
C TRP A 82 -2.44 -1.05 19.36
N GLY A 83 -1.66 -0.92 20.43
CA GLY A 83 -2.13 -0.46 21.74
C GLY A 83 -2.73 0.94 21.74
N ARG A 84 -2.45 1.77 20.73
CA ARG A 84 -2.98 3.13 20.57
C ARG A 84 -4.22 3.21 19.69
N LEU A 85 -4.64 2.10 19.10
CA LEU A 85 -5.83 2.05 18.26
C LEU A 85 -7.09 2.23 19.12
N ALA A 86 -8.10 2.88 18.54
CA ALA A 86 -9.42 2.93 19.16
C ALA A 86 -9.97 1.50 19.21
N ARG A 87 -10.59 1.14 20.33
CA ARG A 87 -11.21 -0.18 20.53
C ARG A 87 -12.68 -0.11 20.09
N ASP A 88 -12.89 0.27 18.84
CA ASP A 88 -14.20 0.30 18.18
C ASP A 88 -14.65 -1.11 17.75
N ASP A 89 -15.84 -1.22 17.17
CA ASP A 89 -16.42 -2.52 16.80
C ASP A 89 -15.56 -3.29 15.77
N ASP A 90 -14.93 -2.57 14.83
CA ASP A 90 -14.02 -3.17 13.84
C ASP A 90 -12.77 -3.72 14.52
N PHE A 91 -12.16 -2.95 15.43
CA PHE A 91 -11.06 -3.44 16.26
C PHE A 91 -11.48 -4.68 17.06
N VAL A 92 -12.58 -4.59 17.81
CA VAL A 92 -13.00 -5.69 18.69
C VAL A 92 -13.26 -6.95 17.88
N THR A 93 -13.96 -6.85 16.76
CA THR A 93 -14.28 -7.99 15.90
C THR A 93 -13.02 -8.64 15.35
N ILE A 94 -12.15 -7.87 14.68
CA ILE A 94 -10.99 -8.45 13.97
C ILE A 94 -10.00 -9.05 14.97
N PHE A 95 -9.67 -8.33 16.05
CA PHE A 95 -8.59 -8.73 16.95
C PHE A 95 -9.02 -9.82 17.94
N SER A 96 -10.30 -9.87 18.32
CA SER A 96 -10.83 -11.01 19.07
C SER A 96 -10.83 -12.28 18.22
N GLU A 97 -11.33 -12.20 16.99
CA GLU A 97 -11.31 -13.34 16.06
C GLU A 97 -9.85 -13.76 15.75
N ALA A 98 -8.91 -12.82 15.60
CA ALA A 98 -7.49 -13.12 15.39
C ALA A 98 -6.87 -13.90 16.57
N THR A 99 -7.30 -13.58 17.80
CA THR A 99 -6.81 -14.24 19.02
C THR A 99 -7.18 -15.73 19.04
N ASP A 100 -8.33 -16.11 18.47
CA ASP A 100 -8.74 -17.51 18.34
C ASP A 100 -7.78 -18.34 17.45
N PHE A 101 -7.02 -17.67 16.58
CA PHE A 101 -5.96 -18.26 15.75
C PHE A 101 -4.55 -18.05 16.33
N GLY A 102 -4.44 -17.59 17.58
CA GLY A 102 -3.17 -17.35 18.26
C GLY A 102 -2.44 -16.08 17.84
N ILE A 103 -3.12 -15.15 17.15
CA ILE A 103 -2.55 -13.87 16.75
C ILE A 103 -2.88 -12.82 17.82
N SER A 104 -1.84 -12.31 18.46
CA SER A 104 -1.92 -11.29 19.51
C SER A 104 -2.49 -9.97 18.98
N ASP A 105 -3.27 -9.28 19.81
CA ASP A 105 -3.70 -7.90 19.56
C ASP A 105 -2.61 -6.85 19.84
N ARG A 106 -1.42 -7.31 20.27
CA ARG A 106 -0.23 -6.48 20.43
C ARG A 106 0.64 -6.60 19.19
N GLY A 107 0.83 -5.47 18.53
CA GLY A 107 1.60 -5.40 17.31
C GLY A 107 1.99 -3.97 16.93
N LEU A 108 2.83 -3.89 15.89
CA LEU A 108 3.23 -2.65 15.25
C LEU A 108 2.92 -2.75 13.76
N THR A 109 2.51 -1.63 13.17
CA THR A 109 2.49 -1.48 11.71
C THR A 109 3.38 -0.31 11.29
N VAL A 110 4.40 -0.60 10.49
CA VAL A 110 5.32 0.39 9.90
C VAL A 110 4.82 0.76 8.50
N PRO A 111 4.48 2.04 8.24
CA PRO A 111 4.16 2.50 6.91
C PRO A 111 5.42 2.84 6.10
N ILE A 112 5.42 2.49 4.80
CA ILE A 112 6.47 2.80 3.84
C ILE A 112 5.84 3.49 2.64
N ARG A 113 6.28 4.70 2.32
CA ARG A 113 5.81 5.46 1.16
C ARG A 113 6.72 5.19 -0.02
N GLY A 114 6.12 4.72 -1.12
CA GLY A 114 6.84 4.51 -2.37
C GLY A 114 6.75 5.73 -3.30
N PRO A 115 7.63 5.78 -4.32
CA PRO A 115 7.73 6.92 -5.23
C PRO A 115 6.53 7.07 -6.17
N MET A 116 5.73 6.02 -6.37
CA MET A 116 4.52 6.03 -7.21
C MET A 116 3.25 6.24 -6.36
N GLY A 117 3.39 6.74 -5.12
CA GLY A 117 2.30 7.02 -4.19
C GLY A 117 1.66 5.79 -3.54
N GLU A 118 2.20 4.60 -3.79
CA GLU A 118 1.89 3.38 -3.08
C GLU A 118 2.31 3.49 -1.59
N CYS A 119 1.57 2.78 -0.74
CA CYS A 119 1.88 2.66 0.68
C CYS A 119 2.06 1.18 1.01
N GLY A 120 3.29 0.77 1.27
CA GLY A 120 3.58 -0.50 1.91
C GLY A 120 3.30 -0.41 3.41
N LEU A 121 2.91 -1.53 4.01
CA LEU A 121 2.60 -1.68 5.42
C LEU A 121 3.25 -2.99 5.90
N LEU A 122 4.23 -2.90 6.79
CA LEU A 122 4.79 -4.06 7.49
C LEU A 122 4.17 -4.13 8.88
N SER A 123 3.36 -5.15 9.14
CA SER A 123 2.79 -5.45 10.44
C SER A 123 3.55 -6.59 11.11
N VAL A 124 3.73 -6.52 12.42
CA VAL A 124 4.32 -7.57 13.25
C VAL A 124 3.53 -7.71 14.55
N THR A 125 3.40 -8.93 15.06
CA THR A 125 2.66 -9.23 16.30
C THR A 125 3.49 -10.03 17.27
N ARG A 126 3.26 -9.81 18.56
CA ARG A 126 3.88 -10.60 19.64
C ARG A 126 2.92 -10.82 20.79
N ASP A 127 2.74 -12.06 21.22
CA ASP A 127 2.08 -12.41 22.46
C ASP A 127 3.08 -12.36 23.62
N CYS A 128 2.99 -11.30 24.43
CA CYS A 128 3.86 -11.08 25.58
C CYS A 128 3.19 -10.11 26.56
N SER A 129 3.74 -9.98 27.77
CA SER A 129 3.23 -8.99 28.73
C SER A 129 3.49 -7.55 28.24
N ASP A 130 2.71 -6.58 28.75
CA ASP A 130 2.89 -5.15 28.41
C ASP A 130 4.31 -4.65 28.70
N ARG A 131 4.92 -5.16 29.77
CA ARG A 131 6.30 -4.81 30.15
C ARG A 131 7.31 -5.31 29.11
N GLU A 132 7.17 -6.55 28.66
CA GLU A 132 8.02 -7.14 27.63
C GLU A 132 7.81 -6.41 26.30
N TRP A 133 6.55 -6.13 25.94
CA TRP A 133 6.21 -5.39 24.74
C TRP A 133 6.87 -4.00 24.70
N ILE A 134 6.83 -3.26 25.81
CA ILE A 134 7.45 -1.93 25.91
C ILE A 134 8.98 -1.99 25.75
N ALA A 135 9.62 -3.01 26.33
CA ALA A 135 11.06 -3.21 26.20
C ALA A 135 11.43 -3.58 24.75
N LEU A 136 10.79 -4.61 24.20
CA LEU A 136 11.03 -5.11 22.85
C LEU A 136 10.84 -4.00 21.81
N LYS A 137 9.70 -3.32 21.82
CA LYS A 137 9.38 -2.31 20.80
C LYS A 137 10.39 -1.16 20.79
N THR A 138 10.89 -0.76 21.95
CA THR A 138 11.90 0.30 22.05
C THR A 138 13.22 -0.13 21.44
N GLU A 139 13.60 -1.40 21.64
CA GLU A 139 14.85 -1.97 21.16
C GLU A 139 14.84 -2.24 19.65
N VAL A 140 13.75 -2.81 19.13
CA VAL A 140 13.71 -3.30 17.74
C VAL A 140 13.26 -2.25 16.74
N MET A 141 12.67 -1.12 17.17
CA MET A 141 12.07 -0.12 16.27
C MET A 141 12.97 0.30 15.10
N PRO A 142 14.26 0.69 15.31
CA PRO A 142 15.09 1.14 14.20
C PRO A 142 15.38 0.02 13.19
N ARG A 143 15.60 -1.21 13.69
CA ARG A 143 15.84 -2.39 12.85
C ARG A 143 14.59 -2.78 12.08
N LEU A 144 13.42 -2.72 12.71
CA LEU A 144 12.13 -3.01 12.08
C LEU A 144 11.83 -2.01 10.96
N GLN A 145 12.03 -0.71 11.20
CA GLN A 145 11.84 0.31 10.17
C GLN A 145 12.80 0.12 8.98
N HIS A 146 14.07 -0.18 9.26
CA HIS A 146 15.05 -0.48 8.23
C HIS A 146 14.64 -1.70 7.40
N ALA A 147 14.28 -2.81 8.05
CA ALA A 147 13.81 -4.02 7.38
C ALA A 147 12.56 -3.76 6.53
N ALA A 148 11.64 -2.94 7.01
CA ALA A 148 10.43 -2.57 6.28
C ALA A 148 10.73 -1.85 4.96
N VAL A 149 11.68 -0.91 4.97
CA VAL A 149 12.11 -0.19 3.77
C VAL A 149 12.79 -1.13 2.77
N HIS A 150 13.71 -1.98 3.23
CA HIS A 150 14.37 -2.97 2.37
C HIS A 150 13.41 -3.96 1.74
N LEU A 151 12.46 -4.47 2.54
CA LEU A 151 11.42 -5.37 2.05
C LEU A 151 10.56 -4.68 0.99
N HIS A 152 10.08 -3.47 1.27
CA HIS A 152 9.26 -2.70 0.32
C HIS A 152 9.99 -2.50 -1.01
N ASP A 153 11.24 -2.03 -0.96
CA ASP A 153 12.07 -1.80 -2.15
C ASP A 153 12.34 -3.09 -2.93
N ALA A 154 12.56 -4.22 -2.24
CA ALA A 154 12.70 -5.52 -2.88
C ALA A 154 11.39 -6.00 -3.54
N VAL A 155 10.24 -5.83 -2.88
CA VAL A 155 8.92 -6.17 -3.45
C VAL A 155 8.62 -5.29 -4.67
N MET A 156 8.91 -3.99 -4.62
CA MET A 156 8.65 -3.07 -5.74
C MET A 156 9.50 -3.37 -6.98
N ARG A 157 10.64 -4.05 -6.82
CA ARG A 157 11.49 -4.53 -7.92
C ARG A 157 10.99 -5.79 -8.63
N THR A 158 9.95 -6.44 -8.13
CA THR A 158 9.42 -7.67 -8.75
C THR A 158 8.47 -7.37 -9.92
N ASP A 159 8.61 -8.11 -11.04
CA ASP A 159 7.82 -7.89 -12.25
C ASP A 159 6.30 -7.82 -12.03
N PRO A 160 5.65 -8.65 -11.18
CA PRO A 160 4.20 -8.57 -10.98
C PRO A 160 3.77 -7.26 -10.31
N MET A 161 4.56 -6.79 -9.33
CA MET A 161 4.29 -5.55 -8.61
C MET A 161 4.59 -4.34 -9.49
N THR A 162 5.76 -4.35 -10.15
CA THR A 162 6.12 -3.37 -11.16
C THR A 162 5.07 -3.33 -12.28
N ALA A 163 4.55 -4.45 -12.76
CA ALA A 163 3.49 -4.48 -13.78
C ALA A 163 2.11 -4.07 -13.26
N ALA A 164 1.83 -4.19 -11.96
CA ALA A 164 0.60 -3.68 -11.35
C ALA A 164 0.64 -2.15 -11.15
N LEU A 165 1.82 -1.60 -10.86
CA LEU A 165 2.06 -0.18 -10.61
C LEU A 165 2.42 0.61 -11.89
N ASN A 166 3.22 0.04 -12.80
CA ASN A 166 3.63 0.65 -14.08
C ASN A 166 2.55 0.61 -15.18
N ARG A 167 1.32 0.17 -14.88
CA ARG A 167 0.21 0.28 -15.85
C ARG A 167 -0.12 1.72 -16.23
N PHE A 168 0.44 2.69 -15.51
CA PHE A 168 0.03 4.09 -15.56
C PHE A 168 1.07 5.03 -16.20
N GLU A 169 1.94 4.52 -17.08
CA GLU A 169 2.93 5.36 -17.77
C GLU A 169 2.31 6.36 -18.77
N LEU A 170 2.31 7.63 -18.38
CA LEU A 170 2.03 8.75 -19.28
C LEU A 170 3.28 9.12 -20.09
N SER A 171 3.10 9.27 -21.40
CA SER A 171 4.06 9.95 -22.26
C SER A 171 4.32 11.38 -21.79
N GLN A 172 5.45 11.96 -22.19
CA GLN A 172 5.81 13.33 -21.84
C GLN A 172 4.71 14.34 -22.21
N ARG A 173 4.08 14.19 -23.39
CA ARG A 173 2.98 15.07 -23.83
C ARG A 173 1.68 14.85 -23.06
N GLU A 174 1.33 13.61 -22.75
CA GLU A 174 0.16 13.33 -21.89
C GLU A 174 0.35 13.94 -20.50
N ARG A 175 1.56 13.82 -19.93
CA ARG A 175 1.92 14.39 -18.63
C ARG A 175 1.85 15.91 -18.64
N GLU A 176 2.45 16.56 -19.64
CA GLU A 176 2.44 18.01 -19.81
C GLU A 176 1.01 18.56 -19.93
N VAL A 177 0.19 17.96 -20.80
CA VAL A 177 -1.21 18.37 -20.99
C VAL A 177 -2.04 18.16 -19.71
N LEU A 178 -1.86 17.03 -19.03
CA LEU A 178 -2.55 16.74 -17.77
C LEU A 178 -2.10 17.66 -16.63
N GLN A 179 -0.82 18.05 -16.60
CA GLN A 179 -0.29 19.01 -15.63
C GLN A 179 -0.96 20.37 -15.76
N TRP A 180 -1.11 20.90 -16.98
CA TRP A 180 -1.81 22.17 -17.17
C TRP A 180 -3.30 22.08 -16.83
N ALA A 181 -3.94 20.94 -17.09
CA ALA A 181 -5.30 20.69 -16.63
C ALA A 181 -5.37 20.66 -15.09
N ALA A 182 -4.37 20.11 -14.39
CA ALA A 182 -4.27 20.13 -12.93
C ALA A 182 -4.11 21.55 -12.37
N LEU A 183 -3.44 22.44 -13.11
CA LEU A 183 -3.34 23.87 -12.83
C LEU A 183 -4.61 24.67 -13.19
N GLY A 184 -5.70 23.99 -13.57
CA GLY A 184 -7.00 24.61 -13.85
C GLY A 184 -7.13 25.28 -15.22
N LYS A 185 -6.22 25.01 -16.17
CA LYS A 185 -6.29 25.58 -17.52
C LYS A 185 -7.37 24.93 -18.37
N THR A 186 -8.03 25.72 -19.21
CA THR A 186 -8.98 25.19 -20.21
C THR A 186 -8.22 24.49 -21.33
N GLN A 187 -8.88 23.60 -22.08
CA GLN A 187 -8.22 22.93 -23.22
C GLN A 187 -7.70 23.90 -24.28
N GLN A 188 -8.37 25.06 -24.44
CA GLN A 188 -7.91 26.11 -25.33
C GLN A 188 -6.63 26.77 -24.81
N ASP A 189 -6.59 27.14 -23.52
CA ASP A 189 -5.36 27.70 -22.92
C ASP A 189 -4.20 26.70 -23.02
N ILE A 190 -4.47 25.41 -22.77
CA ILE A 190 -3.46 24.35 -22.88
C ILE A 190 -2.94 24.25 -24.32
N ALA A 191 -3.82 24.31 -25.31
CA ALA A 191 -3.46 24.28 -26.73
C ALA A 191 -2.50 25.44 -27.06
N ASP A 192 -2.82 26.63 -26.58
CA ASP A 192 -2.03 27.84 -26.79
C ASP A 192 -0.67 27.77 -26.07
N ILE A 193 -0.63 27.26 -24.83
CA ILE A 193 0.60 27.10 -24.03
C ILE A 193 1.54 26.06 -24.64
N VAL A 194 0.99 24.90 -25.02
CA VAL A 194 1.77 23.73 -25.49
C VAL A 194 2.13 23.84 -26.97
N GLY A 195 1.44 24.71 -27.73
CA GLY A 195 1.68 24.93 -29.16
C GLY A 195 1.08 23.83 -30.04
N ILE A 196 -0.09 23.29 -29.67
CA ILE A 196 -0.81 22.24 -30.41
C ILE A 196 -2.29 22.62 -30.59
N SER A 197 -3.04 21.91 -31.44
CA SER A 197 -4.47 22.20 -31.59
C SER A 197 -5.28 21.76 -30.37
N HIS A 198 -6.40 22.45 -30.08
CA HIS A 198 -7.39 22.02 -29.09
C HIS A 198 -7.81 20.56 -29.27
N ARG A 199 -7.96 20.11 -30.52
CA ARG A 199 -8.30 18.71 -30.82
C ARG A 199 -7.17 17.75 -30.39
N THR A 200 -5.92 18.14 -30.56
CA THR A 200 -4.75 17.36 -30.12
C THR A 200 -4.66 17.30 -28.60
N VAL A 201 -4.99 18.38 -27.89
CA VAL A 201 -5.11 18.39 -26.42
C VAL A 201 -6.12 17.34 -25.95
N GLU A 202 -7.33 17.31 -26.53
CA GLU A 202 -8.34 16.32 -26.17
C GLU A 202 -7.89 14.87 -26.45
N VAL A 203 -7.13 14.64 -27.52
CA VAL A 203 -6.55 13.32 -27.80
C VAL A 203 -5.61 12.89 -26.68
N HIS A 204 -4.70 13.77 -26.24
CA HIS A 204 -3.79 13.47 -25.13
C HIS A 204 -4.55 13.27 -23.81
N LEU A 205 -5.53 14.12 -23.50
CA LEU A 205 -6.35 13.97 -22.29
C LEU A 205 -7.13 12.65 -22.28
N ARG A 206 -7.72 12.25 -23.41
CA ARG A 206 -8.42 10.96 -23.52
C ARG A 206 -7.50 9.77 -23.34
N SER A 207 -6.30 9.84 -23.92
CA SER A 207 -5.29 8.80 -23.74
C SER A 207 -4.84 8.70 -22.29
N ALA A 208 -4.54 9.84 -21.65
CA ALA A 208 -4.20 9.90 -20.22
C ALA A 208 -5.33 9.35 -19.33
N ARG A 209 -6.59 9.71 -19.58
CA ARG A 209 -7.76 9.15 -18.89
C ARG A 209 -7.81 7.63 -19.01
N THR A 210 -7.63 7.11 -20.23
CA THR A 210 -7.66 5.65 -20.49
C THR A 210 -6.55 4.94 -19.71
N LYS A 211 -5.31 5.44 -19.81
CA LYS A 211 -4.16 4.87 -19.09
C LYS A 211 -4.38 4.89 -17.59
N LEU A 212 -4.84 6.02 -17.04
CA LEU A 212 -5.15 6.20 -15.62
C LEU A 212 -6.49 5.56 -15.19
N SER A 213 -7.15 4.79 -16.07
CA SER A 213 -8.46 4.17 -15.85
C SER A 213 -9.57 5.13 -15.40
N ALA A 214 -9.44 6.41 -15.73
CA ALA A 214 -10.30 7.50 -15.28
C ALA A 214 -11.42 7.81 -16.28
N LEU A 215 -12.60 8.12 -15.76
CA LEU A 215 -13.78 8.50 -16.55
C LEU A 215 -13.75 9.98 -16.94
N THR A 216 -13.18 10.84 -16.09
CA THR A 216 -13.16 12.30 -16.29
C THR A 216 -11.74 12.86 -16.17
N THR A 217 -11.48 14.03 -16.75
CA THR A 217 -10.18 14.69 -16.63
C THR A 217 -9.84 15.05 -15.18
N PRO A 218 -10.77 15.58 -14.35
CA PRO A 218 -10.49 15.78 -12.93
C PRO A 218 -10.12 14.49 -12.19
N GLN A 219 -10.76 13.36 -12.51
CA GLN A 219 -10.38 12.07 -11.93
C GLN A 219 -8.98 11.63 -12.38
N ALA A 220 -8.63 11.84 -13.65
CA ALA A 220 -7.28 11.58 -14.16
C ALA A 220 -6.24 12.48 -13.50
N VAL A 221 -6.55 13.76 -13.26
CA VAL A 221 -5.69 14.68 -12.50
C VAL A 221 -5.46 14.13 -11.09
N GLY A 222 -6.53 13.80 -10.36
CA GLY A 222 -6.41 13.26 -9.00
C GLY A 222 -5.57 11.99 -8.94
N ARG A 223 -5.72 11.08 -9.91
CA ARG A 223 -4.90 9.85 -10.01
C ARG A 223 -3.47 10.13 -10.43
N GLY A 224 -3.25 11.07 -11.36
CA GLY A 224 -1.91 11.48 -11.78
C GLY A 224 -1.11 12.08 -10.63
N ILE A 225 -1.75 12.90 -9.78
CA ILE A 225 -1.14 13.45 -8.56
C ILE A 225 -0.87 12.33 -7.55
N ALA A 226 -1.86 11.48 -7.29
CA ALA A 226 -1.73 10.37 -6.34
C ALA A 226 -0.60 9.41 -6.72
N LEU A 227 -0.32 9.24 -8.02
CA LEU A 227 0.77 8.41 -8.53
C LEU A 227 2.13 9.14 -8.66
N GLY A 228 2.21 10.43 -8.31
CA GLY A 228 3.43 11.23 -8.50
C GLY A 228 3.79 11.46 -9.98
N LEU A 229 2.86 11.27 -10.91
CA LEU A 229 3.09 11.48 -12.34
C LEU A 229 3.00 12.95 -12.75
N ILE A 230 2.24 13.74 -11.99
CA ILE A 230 2.06 15.18 -12.13
C ILE A 230 1.97 15.82 -10.73
N GLU A 231 2.19 17.11 -10.63
CA GLU A 231 2.16 17.87 -9.38
C GLU A 231 0.79 18.53 -9.14
N ALA A 232 0.44 18.70 -7.86
CA ALA A 232 -0.70 19.55 -7.49
C ALA A 232 -0.37 21.03 -7.74
N GLY A 233 -1.35 21.78 -8.24
CA GLY A 233 -1.26 23.22 -8.47
C GLY A 233 -1.41 24.07 -7.23
#